data_AF-A0A7J7I2U2-F1
#
_entry.id   AF-A0A7J7I2U2-F1
#
_cell.length_a   1.000
_cell.length_b   1.000
_cell.length_c   1.000
_cell.angle_alpha   90.00
_cell.angle_beta   90.00
_cell.angle_gamma   90.00
#
_symmetry.space_group_name_H-M   'P 1'
#
loop_
_entity.id
_entity.type
_entity.pdbx_description
1 polymer ?
#
loop_
_entity_poly.entity_id
_entity_poly.type
_entity_poly.pdbx_seq_one_letter_code
_entity_poly.pdbx_strand_id
1 'polypeptide(L)'
;MVLHRLQFHNSSSMDHPFGCKPAKASNHTTRSPSNLTLDKPDETWSAEIENFDFVIISAEHWFLRPLTYYENGKFVGCHICSKQNDTYFDVHEAKLDEVVLKLYSIQLDEFRVAERKGRKKGLRFRVLNVTEPMTMRPDGHPNRYGHWPHEKVRRPDCLHWCLPGPIDVWNEMLLQMIEMENER
;
A
#
# COMPACT_ATOMS: atom_id res chain seq x y z
N MET A 1 4.87 2.68 3.28
CA MET A 1 4.32 3.91 2.65
C MET A 1 2.80 3.80 2.59
N VAL A 2 2.10 4.44 3.55
CA VAL A 2 0.63 4.47 3.67
C VAL A 2 0.08 5.57 2.75
N LEU A 3 -0.91 5.25 1.93
CA LEU A 3 -1.80 6.22 1.33
C LEU A 3 -3.18 5.58 1.25
N HIS A 4 -4.05 5.95 2.18
CA HIS A 4 -5.47 5.90 1.92
C HIS A 4 -5.84 7.27 1.36
N ARG A 5 -6.19 7.26 0.07
CA ARG A 5 -6.99 8.29 -0.62
C ARG A 5 -6.45 9.73 -0.51
N LEU A 6 -5.55 10.10 -1.44
CA LEU A 6 -5.36 11.52 -1.80
C LEU A 6 -6.35 11.90 -2.90
N GLN A 7 -7.19 12.89 -2.61
CA GLN A 7 -7.95 13.63 -3.62
C GLN A 7 -7.37 15.04 -3.72
N PHE A 8 -6.59 15.32 -4.76
CA PHE A 8 -6.38 16.66 -5.30
C PHE A 8 -7.48 17.01 -6.31
N HIS A 9 -7.81 18.28 -6.45
CA HIS A 9 -8.69 18.75 -7.53
C HIS A 9 -8.03 18.40 -8.88
N ASN A 10 -8.75 17.64 -9.71
CA ASN A 10 -8.28 17.00 -10.95
C ASN A 10 -7.40 15.72 -10.79
N SER A 11 -7.38 15.11 -9.61
CA SER A 11 -6.80 13.77 -9.40
C SER A 11 -7.87 12.68 -9.42
N SER A 12 -7.54 11.55 -10.05
CA SER A 12 -8.34 10.33 -9.99
C SER A 12 -7.73 9.40 -8.94
N SER A 13 -8.50 9.04 -7.90
CA SER A 13 -8.10 8.00 -6.94
C SER A 13 -8.60 6.64 -7.45
N MET A 14 -7.68 5.71 -7.72
CA MET A 14 -8.02 4.33 -8.09
C MET A 14 -7.72 3.40 -6.91
N ASP A 15 -8.76 2.89 -6.26
CA ASP A 15 -8.62 2.01 -5.10
C ASP A 15 -8.30 0.57 -5.53
N HIS A 16 -7.00 0.27 -5.66
CA HIS A 16 -6.49 -1.08 -5.89
C HIS A 16 -5.58 -1.49 -4.74
N PRO A 17 -6.12 -2.12 -3.69
CA PRO A 17 -5.43 -2.40 -2.42
C PRO A 17 -4.01 -2.95 -2.53
N PHE A 18 -3.76 -3.76 -3.56
CA PHE A 18 -2.49 -4.44 -3.77
C PHE A 18 -1.73 -3.95 -5.02
N GLY A 19 -2.36 -3.15 -5.89
CA GLY A 19 -1.87 -2.86 -7.24
C GLY A 19 -1.79 -4.08 -8.19
N CYS A 20 -1.71 -5.30 -7.67
CA CYS A 20 -1.68 -6.53 -8.46
C CYS A 20 -3.07 -7.13 -8.68
N LYS A 21 -3.17 -7.96 -9.72
CA LYS A 21 -4.43 -8.60 -10.10
C LYS A 21 -4.92 -9.57 -9.00
N PRO A 22 -6.18 -9.47 -8.56
CA PRO A 22 -6.77 -10.50 -7.72
C PRO A 22 -6.88 -11.82 -8.50
N ALA A 23 -6.39 -12.91 -7.92
CA ALA A 23 -6.67 -14.25 -8.45
C ALA A 23 -8.13 -14.62 -8.11
N LYS A 24 -8.79 -15.40 -8.98
CA LYS A 24 -10.25 -15.67 -9.00
C LYS A 24 -10.91 -15.64 -7.61
N ALA A 25 -12.06 -14.97 -7.54
CA ALA A 25 -12.88 -14.85 -6.34
C ALA A 25 -13.26 -16.23 -5.79
N SER A 26 -12.75 -16.55 -4.59
CA SER A 26 -13.39 -17.51 -3.71
C SER A 26 -14.61 -16.84 -3.10
N ASN A 27 -15.75 -17.53 -3.04
CA ASN A 27 -16.98 -17.06 -2.40
C ASN A 27 -16.66 -16.33 -1.09
N HIS A 28 -17.08 -15.07 -1.00
CA HIS A 28 -16.82 -14.18 0.11
C HIS A 28 -17.36 -14.77 1.42
N THR A 29 -16.49 -15.43 2.18
CA THR A 29 -16.62 -15.49 3.63
C THR A 29 -15.55 -14.57 4.20
N THR A 30 -15.89 -13.80 5.24
CA THR A 30 -15.06 -12.77 5.90
C THR A 30 -13.76 -13.31 6.54
N ARG A 31 -13.42 -14.57 6.28
CA ARG A 31 -12.28 -15.29 6.87
C ARG A 31 -11.42 -16.04 5.85
N SER A 32 -11.72 -15.95 4.55
CA SER A 32 -10.93 -16.58 3.50
C SER A 32 -9.78 -15.66 3.06
N PRO A 33 -8.53 -16.17 2.90
CA PRO A 33 -7.44 -15.41 2.33
C PRO A 33 -7.80 -14.85 0.96
N SER A 34 -7.43 -13.60 0.68
CA SER A 34 -7.58 -13.03 -0.66
C SER A 34 -6.47 -13.58 -1.57
N ASN A 35 -6.80 -13.91 -2.82
CA ASN A 35 -5.82 -14.45 -3.76
C ASN A 35 -5.17 -13.31 -4.55
N LEU A 36 -3.83 -13.29 -4.61
CA LEU A 36 -3.06 -12.25 -5.27
C LEU A 36 -2.09 -12.86 -6.30
N THR A 37 -2.08 -12.31 -7.52
CA THR A 37 -1.12 -12.71 -8.57
C THR A 37 0.02 -11.70 -8.65
N LEU A 38 1.25 -12.12 -8.32
CA LEU A 38 2.39 -11.21 -8.17
C LEU A 38 3.02 -10.75 -9.50
N ASP A 39 2.84 -11.54 -10.57
CA ASP A 39 3.42 -11.28 -11.89
C ASP A 39 2.57 -10.36 -12.77
N LYS A 40 1.39 -9.93 -12.33
CA LYS A 40 0.46 -9.14 -13.15
C LYS A 40 -0.14 -7.96 -12.38
N PRO A 41 -0.05 -6.73 -12.91
CA PRO A 41 -0.77 -5.60 -12.35
C PRO A 41 -2.28 -5.80 -12.54
N ASP A 42 -3.08 -5.13 -11.71
CA ASP A 42 -4.51 -5.03 -11.94
C ASP A 42 -4.78 -4.19 -13.20
N GLU A 43 -5.52 -4.77 -14.14
CA GLU A 43 -5.77 -4.19 -15.46
C GLU A 43 -6.53 -2.86 -15.39
N THR A 44 -7.33 -2.66 -14.33
CA THR A 44 -8.21 -1.50 -14.17
C THR A 44 -7.44 -0.19 -14.06
N TRP A 45 -6.33 -0.18 -13.32
CA TRP A 45 -5.48 1.01 -13.23
C TRP A 45 -4.31 0.97 -14.21
N SER A 46 -3.79 -0.22 -14.52
CA SER A 46 -2.61 -0.31 -15.38
C SER A 46 -2.91 0.06 -16.84
N ALA A 47 -4.17 -0.06 -17.28
CA ALA A 47 -4.58 0.38 -18.61
C ALA A 47 -4.60 1.91 -18.76
N GLU A 48 -4.79 2.63 -17.66
CA GLU A 48 -4.96 4.08 -17.65
C GLU A 48 -3.70 4.83 -17.19
N ILE A 49 -2.67 4.13 -16.71
CA ILE A 49 -1.51 4.76 -16.06
C ILE A 49 -0.74 5.71 -17.00
N GLU A 50 -0.75 5.45 -18.30
CA GLU A 50 -0.07 6.28 -19.30
C GLU A 50 -0.74 7.66 -19.50
N ASN A 51 -1.97 7.84 -19.02
CA ASN A 51 -2.72 9.08 -19.13
C ASN A 51 -2.38 10.11 -18.04
N PHE A 52 -1.47 9.80 -17.11
CA PHE A 52 -1.14 10.65 -15.97
C PHE A 52 0.28 11.21 -16.05
N ASP A 53 0.43 12.51 -15.78
CA ASP A 53 1.75 13.16 -15.67
C ASP A 53 2.53 12.71 -14.42
N PHE A 54 1.80 12.51 -13.32
CA PHE A 54 2.33 12.07 -12.04
C PHE A 54 1.50 10.91 -11.49
N VAL A 55 2.18 9.86 -11.07
CA VAL A 55 1.56 8.68 -10.46
C VAL A 55 2.17 8.45 -9.09
N ILE A 56 1.33 8.41 -8.05
CA ILE A 56 1.74 8.10 -6.69
C ILE A 56 1.26 6.69 -6.38
N ILE A 57 2.20 5.77 -6.21
CA ILE A 57 1.91 4.39 -5.85
C ILE A 57 2.19 4.21 -4.36
N SER A 58 1.22 3.68 -3.65
CA SER A 58 1.34 3.28 -2.25
C SER A 58 0.64 1.95 -2.06
N ALA A 59 1.27 1.07 -1.28
CA ALA A 59 0.67 -0.20 -0.88
C ALA A 59 1.28 -0.59 0.47
N GLU A 60 0.46 -0.86 1.48
CA GLU A 60 0.99 -1.27 2.78
C GLU A 60 0.04 -2.19 3.56
N HIS A 61 -0.74 -1.68 4.50
CA HIS A 61 -1.52 -2.45 5.48
C HIS A 61 -2.36 -3.61 4.90
N TRP A 62 -2.70 -3.56 3.61
CA TRP A 62 -3.32 -4.66 2.88
C TRP A 62 -2.49 -5.95 2.88
N PHE A 63 -1.16 -5.86 2.80
CA PHE A 63 -0.23 -7.01 2.87
C PHE A 63 -0.17 -7.67 4.26
N LEU A 64 -0.72 -7.03 5.29
CA LEU A 64 -0.83 -7.61 6.63
C LEU A 64 -2.06 -8.51 6.79
N ARG A 65 -2.97 -8.54 5.81
CA ARG A 65 -4.17 -9.39 5.82
C ARG A 65 -3.86 -10.81 5.32
N PRO A 66 -4.67 -11.81 5.68
CA PRO A 66 -4.56 -13.15 5.10
C PRO A 66 -4.55 -13.14 3.56
N LEU A 67 -3.47 -13.63 2.97
CA LEU A 67 -3.21 -13.58 1.52
C LEU A 67 -2.66 -14.89 1.00
N THR A 68 -3.08 -15.28 -0.21
CA THR A 68 -2.53 -16.40 -0.96
C THR A 68 -1.88 -15.88 -2.22
N TYR A 69 -0.60 -16.19 -2.42
CA TYR A 69 0.21 -15.66 -3.49
C TYR A 69 0.32 -16.67 -4.64
N TYR A 70 0.14 -16.16 -5.85
CA TYR A 70 0.29 -16.88 -7.10
C TYR A 70 1.31 -16.18 -7.99
N GLU A 71 2.08 -16.97 -8.73
CA GLU A 71 2.97 -16.49 -9.77
C GLU A 71 2.80 -17.38 -11.01
N ASN A 72 2.58 -16.79 -12.18
CA ASN A 72 2.31 -17.52 -13.42
C ASN A 72 1.15 -18.53 -13.27
N GLY A 73 0.15 -18.19 -12.44
CA GLY A 73 -0.99 -19.04 -12.11
C GLY A 73 -0.69 -20.21 -11.15
N LYS A 74 0.53 -20.33 -10.63
CA LYS A 74 0.92 -21.37 -9.66
C LYS A 74 0.97 -20.79 -8.24
N PHE A 75 0.55 -21.57 -7.25
CA PHE A 75 0.70 -21.19 -5.85
C PHE A 75 2.20 -21.08 -5.49
N VAL A 76 2.60 -19.98 -4.87
CA VAL A 76 4.00 -19.75 -4.44
C VAL A 76 4.13 -19.56 -2.93
N GLY A 77 3.05 -19.24 -2.23
CA GLY A 77 3.07 -19.08 -0.79
C GLY A 77 1.82 -18.41 -0.25
N CYS A 78 1.80 -18.22 1.05
CA CYS A 78 0.66 -17.62 1.74
C CYS A 78 1.08 -16.92 3.04
N HIS A 79 0.34 -15.88 3.40
CA HIS A 79 0.41 -15.15 4.67
C HIS A 79 -0.87 -15.42 5.47
N ILE A 80 -0.74 -15.92 6.71
CA ILE A 80 -1.86 -16.23 7.64
C ILE A 80 -2.94 -17.12 6.99
N CYS A 81 -2.61 -18.36 6.63
CA CYS A 81 -3.59 -19.37 6.19
C CYS A 81 -3.59 -20.63 7.05
N SER A 82 -4.74 -21.31 7.03
CA SER A 82 -5.03 -22.46 7.89
C SER A 82 -4.50 -23.81 7.39
N LYS A 83 -3.69 -23.86 6.32
CA LYS A 83 -3.22 -25.12 5.73
C LYS A 83 -1.78 -25.45 6.18
N GLN A 84 -1.62 -26.62 6.79
CA GLN A 84 -0.39 -27.09 7.44
C GLN A 84 0.74 -27.59 6.50
N ASN A 85 0.46 -27.80 5.21
CA ASN A 85 1.43 -28.42 4.27
C ASN A 85 1.95 -27.49 3.17
N ASP A 86 1.55 -26.23 3.18
CA ASP A 86 2.00 -25.23 2.20
C ASP A 86 3.25 -24.51 2.75
N THR A 87 4.06 -23.89 1.89
CA THR A 87 5.16 -22.99 2.30
C THR A 87 4.58 -21.85 3.12
N TYR A 88 4.55 -22.08 4.42
CA TYR A 88 3.92 -21.24 5.41
C TYR A 88 4.93 -20.18 5.83
N PHE A 89 4.68 -18.93 5.44
CA PHE A 89 5.36 -17.80 6.03
C PHE A 89 4.61 -17.48 7.31
N ASP A 90 5.03 -18.11 8.42
CA ASP A 90 4.45 -17.77 9.71
C ASP A 90 4.89 -16.36 10.09
N VAL A 91 3.93 -15.46 10.16
CA VAL A 91 4.13 -14.12 10.70
C VAL A 91 3.65 -14.07 12.15
N HIS A 92 3.08 -15.15 12.69
CA HIS A 92 2.61 -15.20 14.08
C HIS A 92 3.74 -15.19 15.11
N GLU A 93 5.00 -15.50 14.73
CA GLU A 93 6.16 -15.37 15.62
C GLU A 93 6.93 -14.04 15.47
N ALA A 94 6.71 -13.29 14.39
CA ALA A 94 7.39 -12.02 14.18
C ALA A 94 6.65 -10.88 14.87
N LYS A 95 7.37 -9.99 15.55
CA LYS A 95 6.77 -8.74 16.08
C LYS A 95 6.24 -7.93 14.89
N LEU A 96 5.06 -7.32 15.03
CA LEU A 96 4.45 -6.51 13.96
C LEU A 96 5.44 -5.49 13.38
N ASP A 97 6.27 -4.89 14.24
CA ASP A 97 7.31 -3.94 13.84
C ASP A 97 8.40 -4.59 12.95
N GLU A 98 8.79 -5.83 13.22
CA GLU A 98 9.77 -6.57 12.41
C GLU A 98 9.21 -6.84 11.00
N VAL A 99 7.93 -7.21 10.92
CA VAL A 99 7.23 -7.48 9.66
C VAL A 99 7.10 -6.21 8.84
N VAL A 100 6.70 -5.11 9.48
CA VAL A 100 6.57 -3.80 8.83
C VAL A 100 7.94 -3.32 8.34
N LEU A 101 9.00 -3.43 9.14
CA LEU A 101 10.36 -3.06 8.73
C LEU A 101 10.87 -3.91 7.56
N LYS A 102 10.53 -5.21 7.54
CA LYS A 102 10.87 -6.12 6.44
C LYS A 102 10.10 -5.78 5.17
N LEU A 103 8.82 -5.45 5.26
CA LEU A 103 8.04 -4.97 4.11
C LEU A 103 8.62 -3.66 3.58
N TYR A 104 8.98 -2.73 4.46
CA TYR A 104 9.61 -1.47 4.10
C TYR A 104 10.95 -1.67 3.37
N SER A 105 11.80 -2.59 3.82
CA SER A 105 13.07 -2.87 3.13
C SER A 105 12.85 -3.49 1.75
N ILE A 106 11.93 -4.45 1.63
CA ILE A 106 11.54 -5.06 0.34
C ILE A 106 11.01 -3.99 -0.62
N GLN A 107 10.16 -3.07 -0.15
CA GLN A 107 9.64 -1.97 -0.96
C GLN A 107 10.75 -1.09 -1.51
N LEU A 108 11.75 -0.75 -0.68
CA LEU A 108 12.90 0.05 -1.13
C LEU A 108 13.78 -0.70 -2.14
N ASP A 109 13.96 -2.00 -1.96
CA ASP A 109 14.75 -2.82 -2.88
C ASP A 109 14.06 -2.98 -4.24
N GLU A 110 12.76 -3.26 -4.26
CA GLU A 110 11.96 -3.32 -5.49
C GLU A 110 11.86 -1.94 -6.16
N PHE A 111 11.75 -0.87 -5.39
CA PHE A 111 11.84 0.50 -5.92
C PHE A 111 13.17 0.73 -6.64
N ARG A 112 14.30 0.34 -6.06
CA ARG A 112 15.63 0.49 -6.71
C ARG A 112 15.72 -0.31 -8.00
N VAL A 113 15.08 -1.48 -8.07
CA VAL A 113 15.01 -2.26 -9.32
C VAL A 113 14.14 -1.53 -10.34
N ALA A 114 12.97 -1.04 -9.94
CA ALA A 114 12.04 -0.29 -10.79
C ALA A 114 12.69 1.00 -11.32
N GLU A 115 13.36 1.78 -10.47
CA GLU A 115 14.07 3.01 -10.85
C GLU A 115 15.14 2.74 -11.92
N ARG A 116 15.99 1.72 -11.72
CA ARG A 116 17.03 1.36 -12.71
C ARG A 116 16.43 0.95 -14.05
N LYS A 117 15.31 0.21 -14.05
CA LYS A 117 14.61 -0.20 -15.27
C LYS A 117 13.89 0.98 -15.93
N GLY A 118 13.21 1.81 -15.14
CA GLY A 118 12.46 2.98 -15.57
C GLY A 118 13.37 4.05 -16.17
N ARG A 119 14.52 4.30 -15.57
CA ARG A 119 15.51 5.26 -16.08
C ARG A 119 15.98 4.94 -17.50
N LYS A 120 16.14 3.65 -17.83
CA LYS A 120 16.49 3.21 -19.20
C LYS A 120 15.37 3.48 -20.22
N LYS A 121 14.14 3.67 -19.75
CA LYS A 121 12.95 3.99 -20.54
C LYS A 121 12.60 5.49 -20.47
N GLY A 122 13.44 6.33 -19.89
CA GLY A 122 13.18 7.76 -19.71
C GLY A 122 12.21 8.10 -18.58
N LEU A 123 11.82 7.13 -17.74
CA LEU A 123 10.94 7.37 -16.59
C LEU A 123 11.75 7.83 -15.37
N ARG A 124 11.18 8.77 -14.61
CA ARG A 124 11.74 9.26 -13.34
C ARG A 124 10.96 8.65 -12.18
N PHE A 125 11.66 7.96 -11.28
CA PHE A 125 11.10 7.41 -10.05
C PHE A 125 11.66 8.18 -8.86
N ARG A 126 10.80 8.43 -7.86
CA ARG A 126 11.17 9.09 -6.59
C ARG A 126 10.49 8.38 -5.43
N VAL A 127 11.14 8.41 -4.26
CA VAL A 127 10.55 7.91 -3.01
C VAL A 127 10.08 9.10 -2.19
N LEU A 128 8.77 9.18 -1.93
CA LEU A 128 8.21 10.06 -0.91
C LEU A 128 8.24 9.28 0.42
N ASN A 129 9.34 9.43 1.17
CA ASN A 129 9.54 8.72 2.43
C ASN A 129 8.84 9.43 3.59
N VAL A 130 7.64 8.97 3.93
CA VAL A 130 6.85 9.51 5.04
C VAL A 130 6.93 8.67 6.32
N THR A 131 7.71 7.58 6.33
CA THR A 131 7.71 6.61 7.44
C THR A 131 8.12 7.23 8.77
N GLU A 132 9.26 7.90 8.81
CA GLU A 132 9.77 8.56 10.02
C GLU A 132 8.87 9.71 10.50
N PRO A 133 8.49 10.70 9.67
CA PRO A 133 7.64 11.79 10.15
C PRO A 133 6.26 11.30 10.62
N MET A 134 5.74 10.19 10.08
CA MET A 134 4.45 9.64 10.52
C MET A 134 4.53 8.80 11.78
N THR A 135 5.67 8.14 12.01
CA THR A 135 5.92 7.44 13.27
C THR A 135 5.89 8.41 14.46
N MET A 136 6.25 9.67 14.23
CA MET A 136 6.25 10.74 15.22
C MET A 136 4.86 11.38 15.45
N ARG A 137 3.82 10.98 14.70
CA ARG A 137 2.50 11.62 14.73
C ARG A 137 1.33 10.71 15.13
N PRO A 138 1.43 9.87 16.18
CA PRO A 138 0.30 9.04 16.61
C PRO A 138 -0.93 9.87 17.04
N ASP A 139 -0.75 11.16 17.33
CA ASP A 139 -1.81 12.13 17.63
C ASP A 139 -2.74 12.41 16.44
N GLY A 140 -2.28 12.16 15.21
CA GLY A 140 -3.04 12.46 14.00
C GLY A 140 -4.12 11.44 13.63
N HIS A 141 -4.28 10.37 14.41
CA HIS A 141 -5.27 9.33 14.14
C HIS A 141 -6.67 9.70 14.66
N PRO A 142 -7.76 9.35 13.94
CA PRO A 142 -9.14 9.62 14.38
C PRO A 142 -9.54 8.90 15.66
N ASN A 143 -8.85 7.80 16.03
CA ASN A 143 -9.21 7.00 17.19
C ASN A 143 -10.69 6.55 17.06
N ARG A 144 -11.54 6.83 18.05
CA ARG A 144 -12.99 6.53 18.02
C ARG A 144 -13.82 7.49 17.18
N TYR A 145 -13.22 8.58 16.69
CA TYR A 145 -13.92 9.66 15.99
C TYR A 145 -13.90 9.51 14.46
N GLY A 146 -13.27 8.45 13.92
CA GLY A 146 -13.31 8.12 12.49
C GLY A 146 -14.60 7.44 12.02
N HIS A 147 -15.54 7.23 12.94
CA HIS A 147 -16.79 6.49 12.73
C HIS A 147 -17.99 7.38 13.06
N TRP A 148 -19.17 6.96 12.59
CA TRP A 148 -20.38 7.70 12.90
C TRP A 148 -20.69 7.64 14.41
N PRO A 149 -21.28 8.69 15.01
CA PRO A 149 -21.49 8.74 16.47
C PRO A 149 -22.32 7.59 17.07
N HIS A 150 -23.12 6.93 16.24
CA HIS A 150 -23.97 5.80 16.66
C HIS A 150 -23.29 4.44 16.55
N GLU A 151 -22.09 4.37 15.94
CA GLU A 151 -21.34 3.13 15.80
C GLU A 151 -20.59 2.83 17.10
N LYS A 152 -20.80 1.63 17.65
CA LYS A 152 -20.04 1.16 18.83
C LYS A 152 -18.67 0.66 18.39
N VAL A 153 -17.69 1.54 18.43
CA VAL A 153 -16.30 1.23 18.08
C VAL A 153 -15.57 0.63 19.29
N ARG A 154 -15.20 -0.65 19.21
CA ARG A 154 -14.45 -1.35 20.28
C ARG A 154 -12.93 -1.16 20.17
N ARG A 155 -12.42 -0.88 18.96
CA ARG A 155 -10.99 -0.69 18.70
C ARG A 155 -10.77 0.67 18.06
N PRO A 156 -9.84 1.49 18.57
CA PRO A 156 -9.56 2.79 17.98
C PRO A 156 -9.05 2.62 16.54
N ASP A 157 -9.43 3.54 15.66
CA ASP A 157 -8.85 3.65 14.33
C ASP A 157 -7.42 4.22 14.45
N CYS A 158 -6.45 3.36 14.15
CA CYS A 158 -5.03 3.69 14.09
C CYS A 158 -4.46 3.51 12.66
N LEU A 159 -5.32 3.35 11.65
CA LEU A 159 -4.92 3.13 10.26
C LEU A 159 -5.13 4.39 9.41
N HIS A 160 -6.19 5.15 9.70
CA HIS A 160 -6.51 6.38 8.98
C HIS A 160 -6.02 7.61 9.71
N TRP A 161 -6.08 8.76 9.05
CA TRP A 161 -5.57 10.03 9.54
C TRP A 161 -6.68 11.08 9.52
N CYS A 162 -6.69 11.97 10.52
CA CYS A 162 -7.56 13.13 10.53
C CYS A 162 -7.18 14.13 9.43
N LEU A 163 -8.18 14.87 8.94
CA LEU A 163 -8.01 16.06 8.11
C LEU A 163 -8.68 17.27 8.79
N PRO A 164 -7.99 18.42 8.91
CA PRO A 164 -6.56 18.63 8.64
C PRO A 164 -5.67 17.82 9.61
N GLY A 165 -4.43 17.51 9.22
CA GLY A 165 -3.56 16.62 9.99
C GLY A 165 -2.26 16.22 9.30
N PRO A 166 -1.63 15.09 9.71
CA PRO A 166 -0.33 14.67 9.18
C PRO A 166 -0.28 14.45 7.65
N ILE A 167 -1.43 14.21 7.01
CA ILE A 167 -1.54 14.11 5.56
C ILE A 167 -1.18 15.42 4.86
N ASP A 168 -1.44 16.57 5.49
CA ASP A 168 -1.08 17.87 4.91
C ASP A 168 0.44 17.98 4.73
N VAL A 169 1.23 17.42 5.65
CA VAL A 169 2.69 17.33 5.55
C VAL A 169 3.12 16.47 4.36
N TRP A 170 2.41 15.39 4.03
CA TRP A 170 2.72 14.58 2.84
C TRP A 170 2.51 15.36 1.56
N ASN A 171 1.43 16.14 1.51
CA ASN A 171 1.10 16.98 0.37
C ASN A 171 2.16 18.06 0.16
N GLU A 172 2.62 18.69 1.24
CA GLU A 172 3.71 19.67 1.20
C GLU A 172 5.02 19.03 0.75
N MET A 173 5.41 17.88 1.32
CA MET A 173 6.62 17.15 0.90
C MET A 173 6.55 16.75 -0.58
N LEU A 174 5.41 16.26 -1.04
CA LEU A 174 5.19 15.90 -2.44
C LEU A 174 5.32 17.13 -3.36
N LEU A 175 4.67 18.23 -3.00
CA LEU A 175 4.70 19.46 -3.78
C LEU A 175 6.15 19.96 -3.93
N GLN A 176 6.90 20.00 -2.82
CA GLN A 176 8.31 20.35 -2.84
C GLN A 176 9.14 19.42 -3.73
N MET A 177 8.87 18.12 -3.71
CA MET A 177 9.53 17.16 -4.60
C MET A 177 9.22 17.43 -6.08
N ILE A 178 7.98 17.79 -6.42
CA ILE A 178 7.60 18.11 -7.80
C ILE A 178 8.28 19.40 -8.26
N GLU A 179 8.30 20.44 -7.42
CA GLU A 179 8.96 21.72 -7.71
C GLU A 179 10.46 21.53 -8.01
N MET A 180 11.17 20.80 -7.15
CA MET A 180 12.59 20.48 -7.36
C MET A 180 12.87 19.67 -8.64
N GLU A 181 11.91 18.90 -9.13
CA GLU A 181 12.05 18.13 -10.36
C GLU A 181 11.79 18.96 -11.61
N ASN A 182 10.93 19.98 -11.52
CA ASN A 182 10.64 20.94 -12.60
C ASN A 182 11.76 21.97 -12.80
N GLU A 183 12.53 22.26 -11.74
CA GLU A 183 13.68 23.18 -11.80
C GLU A 183 14.96 22.54 -12.39
N ARG A 184 14.95 21.23 -12.67
CA ARG A 184 16.09 20.45 -13.21
C ARG A 184 15.95 20.15 -14.70
#